data_AF-A0A3B1CV00-F1
#
_entry.id   AF-A0A3B1CV00-F1
#
_cell.length_a   1.000
_cell.length_b   1.000
_cell.length_c   1.000
_cell.angle_alpha   90.00
_cell.angle_beta   90.00
_cell.angle_gamma   90.00
#
_symmetry.space_group_name_H-M   'P 1'
#
loop_
_entity.id
_entity.type
_entity.pdbx_description
1 polymer ?
#
loop_
_entity_poly.entity_id
_entity_poly.type
_entity_poly.pdbx_seq_one_letter_code
_entity_poly.pdbx_strand_id
1 'polypeptide(L)' 'MMNGMFGGGMWFSWLFWVIIIAVIVWVVIQFNNRNNQPTNFTNNIEKETPLDILKKRYAKGEITKDEYDRMKNDLS' A
#
# COMPACT_ATOMS: atom_id res chain seq x y z
N MET A 1 30.15 -18.24 -38.14
CA MET A 1 30.18 -17.82 -36.72
C MET A 1 29.26 -16.62 -36.57
N MET A 2 28.02 -16.81 -36.14
CA MET A 2 27.07 -15.71 -35.92
C MET A 2 25.89 -16.24 -35.09
N ASN A 3 26.11 -16.39 -33.78
CA ASN A 3 25.05 -16.59 -32.79
C ASN A 3 25.41 -15.71 -31.60
N GLY A 4 24.66 -14.63 -31.36
CA GLY A 4 24.95 -13.75 -30.23
C GLY A 4 24.10 -12.50 -30.05
N MET A 5 23.09 -12.23 -30.89
CA MET A 5 22.33 -10.98 -30.83
C MET A 5 20.83 -11.15 -30.54
N PHE A 6 20.46 -12.22 -29.81
CA PHE A 6 19.07 -12.49 -29.41
C PHE A 6 18.84 -12.57 -27.90
N GLY A 7 19.90 -12.69 -27.08
CA GLY A 7 19.81 -12.58 -25.61
C GLY A 7 19.66 -11.14 -25.11
N GLY A 8 19.96 -10.18 -26.00
CA GLY A 8 19.98 -8.75 -25.73
C GLY A 8 18.61 -8.05 -25.75
N GLY A 9 17.51 -8.71 -26.11
CA GLY A 9 16.18 -8.06 -26.13
C GLY A 9 15.36 -8.31 -24.87
N MET A 10 15.44 -9.53 -24.33
CA MET A 10 14.61 -9.99 -23.22
C MET A 10 14.98 -9.36 -21.87
N TRP A 11 16.28 -9.22 -21.57
CA TRP A 11 16.77 -8.56 -20.36
C TRP A 11 16.38 -7.08 -20.27
N PHE A 12 16.45 -6.31 -21.37
CA PHE A 12 16.01 -4.90 -21.39
C PHE A 12 14.49 -4.78 -21.21
N SER A 13 13.71 -5.68 -21.82
CA SER A 13 12.26 -5.72 -21.62
C SER A 13 11.91 -6.02 -20.16
N TRP A 14 12.61 -6.96 -19.52
CA TRP A 14 12.41 -7.28 -18.11
C TRP A 14 12.78 -6.11 -17.19
N LEU A 15 13.90 -5.43 -17.45
CA LEU A 15 14.32 -4.26 -16.69
C LEU A 15 13.28 -3.13 -16.76
N PHE A 16 12.69 -2.90 -17.94
CA PHE A 16 11.63 -1.92 -18.15
C PHE A 16 10.39 -2.23 -17.30
N TRP A 17 9.96 -3.49 -17.24
CA TRP A 17 8.85 -3.91 -16.39
C TRP A 17 9.14 -3.75 -14.89
N VAL A 18 10.35 -4.06 -14.43
CA VAL A 18 10.76 -3.86 -13.04
C VAL A 18 10.69 -2.38 -12.65
N ILE A 19 11.16 -1.48 -13.53
CA ILE A 19 11.08 -0.03 -13.30
C ILE A 19 9.62 0.43 -13.22
N ILE A 20 8.76 -0.04 -14.12
CA ILE A 20 7.32 0.28 -14.08
C ILE A 20 6.69 -0.16 -12.77
N ILE A 21 6.97 -1.40 -12.33
CA ILE A 21 6.43 -1.92 -11.07
C ILE A 21 6.95 -1.08 -9.89
N ALA A 22 8.24 -0.72 -9.86
CA ALA A 22 8.81 0.13 -8.83
C ALA A 22 8.13 1.51 -8.76
N VAL A 23 7.82 2.12 -9.91
CA VAL A 23 7.09 3.40 -9.98
C VAL A 23 5.66 3.24 -9.46
N ILE A 24 4.95 2.18 -9.84
CA ILE A 24 3.59 1.90 -9.35
C ILE A 24 3.61 1.71 -7.83
N VAL A 25 4.55 0.92 -7.30
CA VAL A 25 4.72 0.69 -5.86
C VAL A 25 5.04 1.99 -5.14
N TRP A 26 5.94 2.82 -5.70
CA TRP A 26 6.28 4.13 -5.13
C TRP A 26 5.07 5.07 -5.08
N VAL A 27 4.26 5.11 -6.14
CA VAL A 27 3.01 5.88 -6.20
C VAL A 27 2.04 5.38 -5.13
N VAL A 28 1.80 4.06 -5.06
CA VAL A 28 0.91 3.47 -4.06
C VAL A 28 1.37 3.80 -2.64
N ILE A 29 2.67 3.67 -2.34
CA ILE A 29 3.23 4.04 -1.04
C ILE A 29 3.04 5.52 -0.78
N GLN A 30 3.30 6.41 -1.73
CA GLN A 30 3.14 7.85 -1.56
C GLN A 30 1.68 8.25 -1.28
N PHE A 31 0.72 7.62 -1.96
CA PHE A 31 -0.71 7.88 -1.74
C PHE A 31 -1.21 7.24 -0.43
N ASN A 32 -0.69 6.07 -0.05
CA ASN A 32 -1.05 5.41 1.20
C ASN A 32 -0.38 6.08 2.42
N ASN A 33 0.80 6.67 2.24
CA ASN A 33 1.54 7.41 3.26
C ASN A 33 1.09 8.87 3.39
N ARG A 34 0.15 9.35 2.57
CA ARG A 34 -0.56 10.62 2.80
C ARG A 34 -1.68 10.50 3.86
N ASN A 35 -2.12 9.28 4.16
CA ASN A 35 -3.03 9.00 5.28
C ASN A 35 -2.29 8.58 6.57
N ASN A 36 -0.98 8.35 6.47
CA ASN A 36 -0.10 8.20 7.63
C ASN A 36 0.72 9.48 7.71
N GLN A 37 0.17 10.53 8.30
CA GLN A 37 1.01 11.65 8.70
C GLN A 37 2.22 11.08 9.48
N PRO A 38 3.46 11.43 9.10
CA PRO A 38 4.56 11.26 9.99
C PRO A 38 4.40 12.33 11.06
N THR A 39 3.71 12.02 12.15
CA THR A 39 4.02 12.67 13.41
C THR A 39 5.31 11.98 13.88
N ASN A 40 6.46 12.45 13.40
CA ASN A 40 7.28 13.33 14.21
C ASN A 40 7.18 12.93 15.68
N PHE A 41 8.01 11.99 16.09
CA PHE A 41 8.88 12.13 17.25
C PHE A 41 8.51 13.30 18.19
N THR A 42 7.39 13.22 18.92
CA THR A 42 7.01 14.05 20.08
C THR A 42 5.64 13.60 20.57
N ASN A 43 5.64 12.86 21.67
CA ASN A 43 4.74 13.05 22.81
C ASN A 43 3.30 13.53 22.53
N ASN A 44 2.47 12.76 21.84
CA ASN A 44 1.03 12.89 22.07
C ASN A 44 0.33 11.55 21.98
N ILE A 45 -0.40 11.27 23.05
CA ILE A 45 -1.36 10.20 23.23
C ILE A 45 -2.54 10.54 22.32
N GLU A 46 -2.36 10.34 21.01
CA GLU A 46 -3.37 10.66 20.01
C GLU A 46 -4.34 9.48 19.94
N LYS A 47 -5.52 9.71 20.50
CA LYS A 47 -6.63 8.78 20.64
C LYS A 47 -6.90 8.09 19.31
N GLU A 48 -6.54 6.80 19.18
CA GLU A 48 -6.98 5.97 18.06
C GLU A 48 -8.50 6.14 17.95
N THR A 49 -8.98 6.69 16.84
CA THR A 49 -10.41 6.87 16.66
C THR A 49 -11.06 5.49 16.55
N PRO A 50 -12.32 5.31 16.97
CA PRO A 50 -13.01 4.03 16.80
C PRO A 50 -12.97 3.51 15.36
N LEU A 51 -12.96 4.42 14.38
CA LEU A 51 -12.80 4.11 12.96
C LEU A 51 -11.41 3.56 12.59
N ASP A 52 -10.33 4.07 13.21
CA ASP A 52 -8.97 3.56 12.99
C ASP A 52 -8.81 2.14 13.54
N ILE A 53 -9.39 1.85 14.71
CA ILE A 53 -9.43 0.50 15.30
C ILE A 53 -10.19 -0.44 14.36
N LEU A 54 -11.33 0.01 13.83
CA LEU A 54 -12.15 -0.76 12.89
C LEU A 54 -11.38 -1.11 11.62
N LYS A 55 -10.69 -0.12 11.04
CA LYS A 55 -9.89 -0.27 9.82
C LYS A 55 -8.72 -1.23 10.04
N LYS A 56 -8.08 -1.18 11.21
CA LYS A 56 -6.98 -2.07 11.60
C LYS A 56 -7.45 -3.53 11.71
N ARG A 57 -8.62 -3.78 12.30
CA ARG A 57 -9.19 -5.14 12.40
C ARG A 57 -9.63 -5.69 11.04
N TYR A 58 -10.19 -4.83 10.18
CA TYR A 58 -10.54 -5.21 8.81
C TYR A 58 -9.28 -5.57 8.00
N ALA A 59 -8.21 -4.77 8.10
CA ALA A 59 -6.95 -5.04 7.43
C ALA A 59 -6.25 -6.32 7.93
N LYS A 60 -6.45 -6.68 9.21
CA LYS A 60 -6.00 -7.96 9.78
C LYS A 60 -6.87 -9.15 9.38
N GLY A 61 -8.04 -8.93 8.78
CA GLY A 61 -9.03 -9.98 8.49
C GLY A 61 -9.75 -10.52 9.72
N GLU A 62 -9.68 -9.82 10.85
CA GLU A 62 -10.39 -10.17 12.09
C GLU A 62 -11.90 -9.89 12.00
N ILE A 63 -12.30 -8.99 11.09
CA ILE A 63 -13.70 -8.67 10.77
C ILE A 63 -13.92 -8.72 9.27
N THR A 64 -15.12 -9.11 8.86
CA THR A 64 -15.56 -9.14 7.48
C THR A 64 -15.94 -7.74 6.97
N LYS A 65 -16.04 -7.59 5.65
CA LYS A 65 -16.44 -6.31 5.03
C LYS A 65 -17.83 -5.86 5.50
N ASP A 66 -18.76 -6.80 5.67
CA ASP A 66 -20.12 -6.52 6.12
C ASP A 66 -20.15 -5.99 7.56
N GLU A 67 -19.29 -6.52 8.44
CA GLU A 67 -19.12 -6.05 9.82
C GLU A 67 -18.48 -4.67 9.88
N TYR A 68 -17.47 -4.43 9.04
CA TYR A 68 -16.83 -3.13 8.91
C TYR A 68 -17.83 -2.05 8.46
N ASP A 69 -18.61 -2.31 7.40
CA ASP A 69 -19.56 -1.34 6.87
C ASP A 69 -20.70 -1.04 7.87
N ARG A 70 -21.17 -2.03 8.63
CA ARG A 70 -22.16 -1.81 9.70
C ARG A 70 -21.63 -0.91 10.80
N MET A 71 -20.46 -1.23 11.35
CA MET A 71 -19.88 -0.46 12.46
C MET A 71 -19.43 0.94 12.03
N LYS A 72 -18.99 1.10 10.78
CA LYS A 72 -18.67 2.40 10.19
C LYS A 72 -19.90 3.31 10.09
N ASN A 73 -21.05 2.76 9.69
CA ASN A 73 -22.30 3.52 9.62
C ASN A 73 -22.85 3.91 10.99
N ASP A 74 -22.60 3.09 12.02
CA ASP A 74 -23.02 3.36 13.40
C ASP A 74 -22.17 4.44 14.09
N LEU A 75 -20.93 4.63 13.62
CA LEU A 75 -19.98 5.63 14.09
C LEU A 75 -20.04 6.96 13.30
N SER A 76 -20.91 7.05 12.28
CA SER A 76 -21.04 8.22 11.40
C SER A 76 -22.05 9.24 11.89
#